data_AF-A0A959W3J4-F1
#
_entry.id   AF-A0A959W3J4-F1
#
_cell.length_a   1.000
_cell.length_b   1.000
_cell.length_c   1.000
_cell.angle_alpha   90.00
_cell.angle_beta   90.00
_cell.angle_gamma   90.00
#
_symmetry.space_group_name_H-M   'P 1'
#
loop_
_entity.id
_entity.type
_entity.pdbx_description
1 polymer ?
#
loop_
_entity_poly.entity_id
_entity_poly.type
_entity_poly.pdbx_seq_one_letter_code
_entity_poly.pdbx_strand_id
1 'polypeptide(L)'
;MRLIITEKNNSAQKIAEILSNGAATEKKSFTVPVFRWEDSDGETAVIGTGGHFVGREFPQEKEYKQWKLDLIPGLIDAPLETGPIDGKKNVIKAVQKEAKQADSLVIGTDFDREGELIGLEALEVCLEVNPGLEPTLKRARYSALTKEEIEGAFDNLDELSYPLANAAGARQDIDLIWGAAFTRAVSLVAKAYGANFLSVGRVQSPTLGLIVERELERRAHVAKPFWELFAKFEHPSGHSFEAHHATDKFWDKGEADAALKGTASPGAVKAVTSRKSTSKPPTPYNTNSFQVDASSRLGITPKRAMDLAQDLYDDGFISYPRTDNTIYPDSLPLEKTIASLVKIKDFAAAAPILDKPLHPTQGKKFDA
;
A
#
# COMPACT_ATOMS: atom_id res chain seq x y z
N MET A 1 19.05 -10.34 28.10
CA MET A 1 18.25 -10.75 26.93
C MET A 1 17.86 -9.53 26.11
N ARG A 2 18.15 -9.52 24.80
CA ARG A 2 17.63 -8.54 23.84
C ARG A 2 16.25 -8.99 23.32
N LEU A 3 15.24 -8.13 23.40
CA LEU A 3 13.91 -8.38 22.85
C LEU A 3 13.71 -7.61 21.55
N ILE A 4 13.34 -8.30 20.48
CA ILE A 4 12.98 -7.72 19.18
C ILE A 4 11.49 -7.94 18.95
N ILE A 5 10.75 -6.87 18.67
CA ILE A 5 9.31 -6.95 18.37
C ILE A 5 9.08 -6.55 16.91
N THR A 6 8.39 -7.41 16.17
CA THR A 6 8.12 -7.24 14.74
C THR A 6 6.62 -7.22 14.47
N GLU A 7 6.21 -6.71 13.31
CA GLU A 7 4.79 -6.62 12.95
C GLU A 7 4.15 -8.00 12.72
N LYS A 8 4.88 -8.98 12.17
CA LYS A 8 4.32 -10.29 11.81
C LYS A 8 5.21 -11.44 12.23
N ASN A 9 4.60 -12.59 12.44
CA ASN A 9 5.33 -13.82 12.76
C ASN A 9 6.31 -14.25 11.66
N ASN A 10 5.97 -14.03 10.39
CA ASN A 10 6.88 -14.33 9.28
C ASN A 10 8.12 -13.43 9.30
N SER A 11 7.95 -12.13 9.57
CA SER A 11 9.06 -11.19 9.75
C SER A 11 9.92 -11.60 10.95
N ALA A 12 9.30 -11.95 12.09
CA ALA A 12 10.00 -12.47 13.26
C ALA A 12 10.85 -13.70 12.93
N GLN A 13 10.26 -14.67 12.22
CA GLN A 13 10.94 -15.89 11.82
C GLN A 13 12.15 -15.59 10.94
N LYS A 14 11.98 -14.77 9.90
CA LYS A 14 13.06 -14.44 8.97
C LYS A 14 14.20 -13.66 9.61
N ILE A 15 13.87 -12.68 10.44
CA ILE A 15 14.89 -11.93 11.20
C ILE A 15 15.65 -12.89 12.11
N ALA A 16 14.95 -13.81 12.79
CA ALA A 16 15.60 -14.83 13.61
C ALA A 16 16.49 -15.76 12.77
N GLU A 17 16.03 -16.25 11.61
CA GLU A 17 16.81 -17.11 10.72
C GLU A 17 18.08 -16.41 10.22
N ILE A 18 17.99 -15.14 9.82
CA ILE A 18 19.11 -14.33 9.34
C ILE A 18 20.12 -14.05 10.45
N LEU A 19 19.66 -13.44 11.56
CA LEU A 19 20.55 -12.98 12.63
C LEU A 19 21.18 -14.13 13.42
N SER A 20 20.49 -15.27 13.52
CA SER A 20 21.03 -16.46 14.19
C SER A 20 21.83 -17.39 13.27
N ASN A 21 21.95 -17.07 11.97
CA ASN A 21 22.45 -17.99 10.94
C ASN A 21 21.78 -19.38 11.01
N GLY A 22 20.46 -19.40 11.25
CA GLY A 22 19.65 -20.63 11.35
C GLY A 22 19.71 -21.35 12.70
N ALA A 23 20.36 -20.78 13.72
CA ALA A 23 20.44 -21.39 15.06
C ALA A 23 19.20 -21.12 15.95
N ALA A 24 18.29 -20.24 15.52
CA ALA A 24 17.11 -19.89 16.30
C ALA A 24 16.16 -21.08 16.53
N THR A 25 15.59 -21.14 17.74
CA THR A 25 14.59 -22.13 18.13
C THR A 25 13.24 -21.46 18.36
N GLU A 26 12.16 -22.09 17.91
CA GLU A 26 10.79 -21.62 18.15
C GLU A 26 10.24 -22.18 19.47
N LYS A 27 9.68 -21.30 20.31
CA LYS A 27 8.85 -21.68 21.47
C LYS A 27 7.57 -20.86 21.49
N LYS A 28 6.46 -21.46 21.92
CA LYS A 28 5.19 -20.74 22.04
C LYS A 28 5.04 -20.07 23.41
N SER A 29 4.75 -18.77 23.41
CA SER A 29 4.37 -17.98 24.58
C SER A 29 2.91 -17.57 24.42
N PHE A 30 2.00 -18.11 25.25
CA PHE A 30 0.55 -17.89 25.13
C PHE A 30 0.02 -18.06 23.69
N THR A 31 0.37 -19.14 23.01
CA THR A 31 0.04 -19.43 21.58
C THR A 31 0.76 -18.57 20.53
N VAL A 32 1.56 -17.59 20.91
CA VAL A 32 2.36 -16.77 20.00
C VAL A 32 3.76 -17.38 19.82
N PRO A 33 4.25 -17.59 18.59
CA PRO A 33 5.62 -18.02 18.36
C PRO A 33 6.63 -16.96 18.84
N VAL A 34 7.65 -17.41 19.56
CA VAL A 34 8.80 -16.62 19.98
C VAL A 34 10.06 -17.37 19.53
N PHE A 35 10.91 -16.70 18.77
CA PHE A 35 12.15 -17.26 18.26
C PHE A 35 13.29 -16.83 19.15
N ARG A 36 14.14 -17.77 19.61
CA ARG A 36 15.24 -17.50 20.52
C ARG A 36 16.55 -18.09 20.05
N TRP A 37 17.64 -17.35 20.21
CA TRP A 37 19.01 -17.82 20.04
C TRP A 37 19.93 -17.13 21.03
N GLU A 38 21.17 -17.60 21.11
CA GLU A 38 22.24 -16.99 21.88
C GLU A 38 23.36 -16.60 20.90
N ASP A 39 23.83 -15.36 21.00
CA ASP A 39 24.96 -14.82 20.25
C ASP A 39 26.01 -14.21 21.19
N SER A 40 27.01 -13.51 20.64
CA SER A 40 28.08 -12.89 21.44
C SER A 40 27.57 -11.83 22.43
N ASP A 41 26.39 -11.25 22.17
CA ASP A 41 25.77 -10.22 23.01
C ASP A 41 24.76 -10.82 24.01
N GLY A 42 24.61 -12.15 24.00
CA GLY A 42 23.78 -12.93 24.92
C GLY A 42 22.50 -13.48 24.27
N GLU A 43 21.50 -13.76 25.09
CA GLU A 43 20.22 -14.30 24.60
C GLU A 43 19.42 -13.22 23.85
N THR A 44 18.91 -13.55 22.66
CA THR A 44 17.96 -12.74 21.91
C THR A 44 16.63 -13.47 21.75
N ALA A 45 15.52 -12.74 21.90
CA ALA A 45 14.17 -13.22 21.63
C ALA A 45 13.47 -12.32 20.59
N VAL A 46 12.77 -12.91 19.62
CA VAL A 46 12.02 -12.19 18.58
C VAL A 46 10.57 -12.65 18.61
N ILE A 47 9.65 -11.70 18.62
CA ILE A 47 8.21 -11.95 18.64
C ILE A 47 7.48 -11.11 17.57
N GLY A 48 6.47 -11.69 16.94
CA GLY A 48 5.57 -11.00 16.01
C GLY A 48 4.23 -10.64 16.66
N THR A 49 3.73 -9.43 16.44
CA THR A 49 2.44 -8.97 17.00
C THR A 49 1.23 -9.39 16.15
N GLY A 50 1.46 -9.65 14.87
CA GLY A 50 0.45 -9.93 13.86
C GLY A 50 -0.37 -8.70 13.47
N GLY A 51 0.28 -7.54 13.31
CA GLY A 51 -0.34 -6.23 13.12
C GLY A 51 -0.67 -5.55 14.45
N HIS A 52 -1.60 -4.58 14.41
CA HIS A 52 -2.13 -3.94 15.62
C HIS A 52 -2.68 -4.98 16.61
N PHE A 53 -2.39 -4.75 17.88
CA PHE A 53 -2.82 -5.62 18.99
C PHE A 53 -3.34 -4.81 20.19
N VAL A 54 -3.07 -3.50 20.18
CA VAL A 54 -3.75 -2.47 20.97
C VAL A 54 -4.61 -1.64 20.01
N GLY A 55 -5.77 -1.18 20.45
CA GLY A 55 -6.68 -0.38 19.65
C GLY A 55 -7.27 0.78 20.45
N ARG A 56 -7.77 1.79 19.74
CA ARG A 56 -8.48 2.94 20.31
C ARG A 56 -9.96 2.60 20.47
N GLU A 57 -10.51 2.88 21.66
CA GLU A 57 -11.94 2.75 21.92
C GLU A 57 -12.47 3.92 22.73
N PHE A 58 -13.80 4.10 22.68
CA PHE A 58 -14.46 5.01 23.61
C PHE A 58 -14.50 4.38 25.00
N PRO A 59 -14.59 5.21 26.06
CA PRO A 59 -14.76 4.75 27.42
C PRO A 59 -16.03 3.90 27.56
N GLN A 60 -16.03 2.96 28.50
CA GLN A 60 -17.09 1.96 28.63
C GLN A 60 -18.37 2.48 29.31
N GLU A 61 -18.39 3.76 29.68
CA GLU A 61 -19.52 4.47 30.25
C GLU A 61 -20.73 4.44 29.31
N LYS A 62 -21.90 4.42 29.93
CA LYS A 62 -23.18 4.24 29.23
C LYS A 62 -23.43 5.31 28.16
N GLU A 63 -22.98 6.54 28.39
CA GLU A 63 -23.17 7.66 27.46
C GLU A 63 -22.43 7.48 26.13
N TYR A 64 -21.23 6.88 26.13
CA TYR A 64 -20.47 6.64 24.90
C TYR A 64 -20.90 5.36 24.17
N LYS A 65 -21.55 4.41 24.87
CA LYS A 65 -22.04 3.17 24.26
C LYS A 65 -23.44 3.29 23.66
N GLN A 66 -24.25 4.22 24.15
CA GLN A 66 -25.63 4.37 23.71
C GLN A 66 -25.75 5.06 22.34
N TRP A 67 -26.65 4.53 21.50
CA TRP A 67 -27.00 5.13 20.22
C TRP A 67 -28.24 6.00 20.39
N LYS A 68 -28.02 7.26 20.74
CA LYS A 68 -29.08 8.28 20.82
C LYS A 68 -28.58 9.59 20.24
N LEU A 69 -29.45 10.32 19.54
CA LEU A 69 -29.07 11.54 18.83
C LEU A 69 -28.51 12.63 19.74
N ASP A 70 -29.06 12.77 20.95
CA ASP A 70 -28.64 13.73 21.98
C ASP A 70 -27.26 13.42 22.58
N LEU A 71 -26.80 12.16 22.48
CA LEU A 71 -25.49 11.73 22.99
C LEU A 71 -24.36 11.82 21.96
N ILE A 72 -24.67 11.98 20.67
CA ILE A 72 -23.67 11.98 19.59
C ILE A 72 -22.65 13.11 19.72
N PRO A 73 -23.03 14.36 20.05
CA PRO A 73 -22.04 15.43 20.23
C PRO A 73 -20.97 15.10 21.28
N GLY A 74 -21.33 14.36 22.33
CA GLY A 74 -20.39 13.93 23.37
C GLY A 74 -19.30 12.97 22.88
N LEU A 75 -19.46 12.33 21.72
CA LEU A 75 -18.41 11.48 21.13
C LEU A 75 -17.25 12.29 20.54
N ILE A 76 -17.46 13.57 20.24
CA ILE A 76 -16.43 14.41 19.60
C ILE A 76 -15.32 14.73 20.61
N ASP A 77 -15.72 15.01 21.85
CA ASP A 77 -14.82 15.41 22.93
C ASP A 77 -14.53 14.28 23.93
N ALA A 78 -14.99 13.06 23.63
CA ALA A 78 -14.79 11.91 24.50
C ALA A 78 -13.29 11.57 24.62
N PRO A 79 -12.75 11.33 25.82
CA PRO A 79 -11.40 10.82 25.96
C PRO A 79 -11.34 9.42 25.33
N LEU A 80 -10.34 9.15 24.50
CA LEU A 80 -10.16 7.81 23.92
C LEU A 80 -9.24 6.98 24.82
N GLU A 81 -9.62 5.73 25.03
CA GLU A 81 -8.84 4.75 25.79
C GLU A 81 -8.14 3.77 24.84
N THR A 82 -7.04 3.20 25.31
CA THR A 82 -6.34 2.11 24.61
C THR A 82 -6.67 0.79 25.27
N GLY A 83 -7.06 -0.19 24.45
CA GLY A 83 -7.45 -1.51 24.92
C GLY A 83 -6.94 -2.64 24.02
N PRO A 84 -6.96 -3.89 24.49
CA PRO A 84 -6.61 -5.04 23.66
C PRO A 84 -7.61 -5.18 22.50
N ILE A 85 -7.11 -5.30 21.28
CA ILE A 85 -7.96 -5.70 20.15
C ILE A 85 -8.52 -7.10 20.40
N ASP A 86 -9.76 -7.35 19.95
CA ASP A 86 -10.40 -8.65 20.04
C ASP A 86 -9.50 -9.76 19.46
N GLY A 87 -9.30 -10.83 20.23
CA GLY A 87 -8.41 -11.94 19.86
C GLY A 87 -6.91 -11.69 20.09
N LYS A 88 -6.48 -10.48 20.49
CA LYS A 88 -5.06 -10.12 20.66
C LYS A 88 -4.55 -10.12 22.10
N LYS A 89 -5.40 -10.45 23.09
CA LYS A 89 -5.02 -10.54 24.51
C LYS A 89 -3.81 -11.44 24.78
N ASN A 90 -3.67 -12.53 24.02
CA ASN A 90 -2.54 -13.44 24.15
C ASN A 90 -1.22 -12.83 23.64
N VAL A 91 -1.28 -11.98 22.61
CA VAL A 91 -0.12 -11.24 22.09
C VAL A 91 0.41 -10.29 23.15
N ILE A 92 -0.47 -9.51 23.79
CA ILE A 92 -0.09 -8.60 24.88
C ILE A 92 0.58 -9.37 26.02
N LYS A 93 -0.01 -10.48 26.46
CA LYS A 93 0.57 -11.32 27.53
C LYS A 93 1.93 -11.91 27.14
N ALA A 94 2.10 -12.31 25.89
CA ALA A 94 3.38 -12.81 25.38
C ALA A 94 4.43 -11.69 25.40
N VAL A 95 4.14 -10.53 24.80
CA VAL A 95 5.03 -9.37 24.80
C VAL A 95 5.42 -8.96 26.22
N GLN A 96 4.45 -8.80 27.13
CA GLN A 96 4.71 -8.47 28.53
C GLN A 96 5.58 -9.52 29.24
N LYS A 97 5.40 -10.81 28.93
CA LYS A 97 6.23 -11.87 29.52
C LYS A 97 7.67 -11.78 29.04
N GLU A 98 7.90 -11.54 27.75
CA GLU A 98 9.24 -11.38 27.20
C GLU A 98 9.90 -10.09 27.73
N ALA A 99 9.15 -8.98 27.79
CA ALA A 99 9.63 -7.68 28.26
C ALA A 99 10.11 -7.71 29.72
N LYS A 100 9.47 -8.50 30.60
CA LYS A 100 9.91 -8.69 32.00
C LYS A 100 11.30 -9.30 32.15
N GLN A 101 11.78 -10.01 31.13
CA GLN A 101 13.08 -10.68 31.12
C GLN A 101 14.10 -9.95 30.24
N ALA A 102 13.69 -8.86 29.57
CA ALA A 102 14.50 -8.14 28.62
C ALA A 102 15.35 -7.08 29.32
N ASP A 103 16.60 -6.95 28.86
CA ASP A 103 17.53 -5.89 29.25
C ASP A 103 17.58 -4.79 28.17
N SER A 104 17.16 -5.10 26.93
CA SER A 104 17.08 -4.15 25.82
C SER A 104 15.91 -4.44 24.89
N LEU A 105 15.41 -3.40 24.22
CA LEU A 105 14.28 -3.49 23.29
C LEU A 105 14.63 -2.92 21.91
N VAL A 106 14.37 -3.70 20.87
CA VAL A 106 14.46 -3.28 19.47
C VAL A 106 13.10 -3.42 18.79
N ILE A 107 12.62 -2.34 18.17
CA ILE A 107 11.43 -2.37 17.32
C ILE A 107 11.86 -2.65 15.87
N GLY A 108 11.38 -3.77 15.35
CA GLY A 108 11.57 -4.24 13.97
C GLY A 108 10.23 -4.39 13.24
N THR A 109 9.35 -3.39 13.35
CA THR A 109 8.11 -3.31 12.55
C THR A 109 8.43 -2.77 11.14
N ASP A 110 7.49 -2.93 10.20
CA ASP A 110 7.69 -2.41 8.84
C ASP A 110 7.91 -0.89 8.87
N PHE A 111 8.70 -0.36 7.93
CA PHE A 111 9.07 1.06 7.92
C PHE A 111 8.01 1.92 7.21
N ASP A 112 6.83 2.02 7.82
CA ASP A 112 5.77 2.94 7.44
C ASP A 112 5.08 3.57 8.67
N ARG A 113 4.07 4.40 8.44
CA ARG A 113 3.32 5.06 9.53
C ARG A 113 2.62 4.08 10.47
N GLU A 114 2.05 2.99 9.93
CA GLU A 114 1.32 2.03 10.74
C GLU A 114 2.31 1.15 11.53
N GLY A 115 3.43 0.77 10.93
CA GLY A 115 4.52 0.05 11.58
C GLY A 115 5.17 0.83 12.72
N GLU A 116 5.40 2.14 12.58
CA GLU A 116 5.87 2.98 13.70
C GLU A 116 4.84 3.06 14.84
N LEU A 117 3.54 3.10 14.52
CA LEU A 117 2.49 3.06 15.55
C LEU A 117 2.43 1.71 16.28
N ILE A 118 2.50 0.59 15.56
CA ILE A 118 2.60 -0.75 16.17
C ILE A 118 3.85 -0.84 17.05
N GLY A 119 4.95 -0.22 16.63
CA GLY A 119 6.17 -0.10 17.40
C GLY A 119 5.98 0.67 18.71
N LEU A 120 5.26 1.80 18.65
CA LEU A 120 4.90 2.59 19.83
C LEU A 120 3.96 1.82 20.78
N GLU A 121 2.93 1.13 20.25
CA GLU A 121 2.05 0.25 21.05
C GLU A 121 2.85 -0.84 21.77
N ALA A 122 3.83 -1.44 21.09
CA ALA A 122 4.71 -2.44 21.68
C ALA A 122 5.61 -1.88 22.76
N LEU A 123 6.16 -0.67 22.56
CA LEU A 123 6.91 0.03 23.59
C LEU A 123 6.03 0.25 24.83
N GLU A 124 4.85 0.86 24.67
CA GLU A 124 3.93 1.17 25.78
C GLU A 124 3.60 -0.10 26.60
N VAL A 125 3.23 -1.19 25.92
CA VAL A 125 2.96 -2.49 26.58
C VAL A 125 4.18 -3.07 27.29
N CYS A 126 5.39 -2.87 26.77
CA CYS A 126 6.62 -3.29 27.46
C CYS A 126 6.87 -2.44 28.71
N LEU A 127 6.67 -1.12 28.63
CA LEU A 127 6.94 -0.20 29.74
C LEU A 127 5.98 -0.38 30.91
N GLU A 128 4.75 -0.88 30.68
CA GLU A 128 3.82 -1.26 31.76
C GLU A 128 4.42 -2.28 32.74
N VAL A 129 5.32 -3.14 32.27
CA VAL A 129 5.88 -4.24 33.07
C VAL A 129 7.39 -4.12 33.31
N ASN A 130 8.10 -3.34 32.50
CA ASN A 130 9.52 -3.08 32.64
C ASN A 130 9.88 -1.67 32.13
N PRO A 131 9.70 -0.62 32.97
CA PRO A 131 10.05 0.76 32.60
C PRO A 131 11.54 0.96 32.26
N GLY A 132 12.43 0.07 32.73
CA GLY A 132 13.86 0.13 32.47
C GLY A 132 14.25 -0.06 30.99
N LEU A 133 13.31 -0.48 30.14
CA LEU A 133 13.55 -0.67 28.70
C LEU A 133 13.56 0.63 27.90
N GLU A 134 12.89 1.69 28.36
CA GLU A 134 12.80 2.96 27.65
C GLU A 134 14.16 3.52 27.21
N PRO A 135 15.19 3.66 28.09
CA PRO A 135 16.50 4.19 27.68
C PRO A 135 17.28 3.27 26.74
N THR A 136 16.85 2.02 26.57
CA THR A 136 17.52 1.01 25.72
C THR A 136 16.86 0.85 24.36
N LEU A 137 15.74 1.54 24.13
CA LEU A 137 14.93 1.43 22.92
C LEU A 137 15.75 1.77 21.67
N LYS A 138 15.65 0.88 20.68
CA LYS A 138 16.21 1.07 19.35
C LYS A 138 15.21 0.66 18.26
N ARG A 139 15.42 1.15 17.04
CA ARG A 139 14.56 0.93 15.87
C ARG A 139 15.39 0.40 14.70
N ALA A 140 15.06 -0.79 14.20
CA ALA A 140 15.70 -1.38 13.02
C ALA A 140 14.95 -0.98 11.74
N ARG A 141 15.51 -0.11 10.89
CA ARG A 141 14.87 0.32 9.64
C ARG A 141 15.35 -0.51 8.46
N TYR A 142 14.44 -1.19 7.77
CA TYR A 142 14.73 -1.99 6.58
C TYR A 142 13.60 -1.87 5.55
N SER A 143 13.95 -2.03 4.27
CA SER A 143 12.99 -2.01 3.15
C SER A 143 12.84 -3.38 2.46
N ALA A 144 13.57 -4.39 2.91
CA ALA A 144 13.53 -5.76 2.41
C ALA A 144 13.92 -6.77 3.50
N LEU A 145 13.37 -7.98 3.46
CA LEU A 145 13.74 -9.09 4.36
C LEU A 145 14.85 -9.96 3.74
N THR A 146 15.90 -9.33 3.20
CA THR A 146 17.09 -10.02 2.70
C THR A 146 18.19 -10.03 3.76
N LYS A 147 19.15 -10.97 3.64
CA LYS A 147 20.26 -11.09 4.59
C LYS A 147 21.03 -9.78 4.71
N GLU A 148 21.44 -9.20 3.59
CA GLU A 148 22.27 -7.99 3.57
C GLU A 148 21.54 -6.77 4.15
N GLU A 149 20.23 -6.61 3.89
CA GLU A 149 19.43 -5.49 4.41
C GLU A 149 19.21 -5.63 5.93
N ILE A 150 18.89 -6.84 6.40
CA ILE A 150 18.63 -7.08 7.82
C ILE A 150 19.91 -6.96 8.65
N GLU A 151 21.02 -7.56 8.21
CA GLU A 151 22.31 -7.37 8.89
C GLU A 151 22.69 -5.88 8.95
N GLY A 152 22.59 -5.17 7.81
CA GLY A 152 22.85 -3.74 7.75
C GLY A 152 21.95 -2.89 8.67
N ALA A 153 20.67 -3.24 8.79
CA ALA A 153 19.72 -2.53 9.65
C ALA A 153 19.99 -2.75 11.14
N PHE A 154 20.42 -3.95 11.54
CA PHE A 154 20.76 -4.26 12.94
C PHE A 154 22.16 -3.77 13.33
N ASP A 155 23.06 -3.58 12.38
CA ASP A 155 24.35 -2.90 12.58
C ASP A 155 24.19 -1.38 12.74
N ASN A 156 23.10 -0.80 12.20
CA ASN A 156 22.85 0.64 12.17
C ASN A 156 21.47 0.99 12.75
N LEU A 157 21.23 0.60 14.00
CA LEU A 157 19.98 0.88 14.69
C LEU A 157 19.74 2.39 14.89
N ASP A 158 18.50 2.81 14.68
CA ASP A 158 18.03 4.20 14.77
C ASP A 158 17.09 4.38 15.98
N GLU A 159 16.40 5.52 16.05
CA GLU A 159 15.36 5.86 17.01
C GLU A 159 13.95 5.67 16.42
N LEU A 160 13.00 5.36 17.30
CA LEU A 160 11.58 5.29 16.97
C LEU A 160 11.08 6.68 16.58
N SER A 161 10.33 6.80 15.48
CA SER A 161 9.78 8.08 15.04
C SER A 161 8.44 8.35 15.69
N TYR A 162 8.45 8.99 16.87
CA TYR A 162 7.22 9.43 17.53
C TYR A 162 6.33 10.31 16.64
N PRO A 163 6.85 11.26 15.83
CA PRO A 163 6.01 12.03 14.91
C PRO A 163 5.27 11.14 13.90
N LEU A 164 5.92 10.09 13.38
CA LEU A 164 5.32 9.18 12.40
C LEU A 164 4.25 8.29 13.06
N ALA A 165 4.56 7.73 14.23
CA ALA A 165 3.62 6.96 15.04
C ALA A 165 2.39 7.80 15.44
N ASN A 166 2.61 9.02 15.95
CA ASN A 166 1.55 9.93 16.37
C ASN A 166 0.67 10.38 15.20
N ALA A 167 1.22 10.51 13.99
CA ALA A 167 0.43 10.79 12.80
C ALA A 167 -0.54 9.64 12.46
N ALA A 168 -0.12 8.38 12.61
CA ALA A 168 -1.01 7.23 12.47
C ALA A 168 -2.02 7.14 13.62
N GLY A 169 -1.59 7.41 14.87
CA GLY A 169 -2.48 7.42 16.04
C GLY A 169 -3.59 8.47 15.90
N ALA A 170 -3.23 9.70 15.52
CA ALA A 170 -4.19 10.77 15.25
C ALA A 170 -5.19 10.38 14.13
N ARG A 171 -4.73 9.66 13.10
CA ARG A 171 -5.63 9.13 12.06
C ARG A 171 -6.63 8.13 12.64
N GLN A 172 -6.19 7.19 13.49
CA GLN A 172 -7.08 6.23 14.13
C GLN A 172 -8.13 6.92 15.01
N ASP A 173 -7.71 7.93 15.79
CA ASP A 173 -8.61 8.71 16.65
C ASP A 173 -9.67 9.45 15.82
N ILE A 174 -9.24 10.16 14.77
CA ILE A 174 -10.14 10.89 13.87
C ILE A 174 -11.11 9.92 13.19
N ASP A 175 -10.62 8.79 12.68
CA ASP A 175 -11.47 7.83 11.96
C ASP A 175 -12.47 7.15 12.90
N LEU A 176 -12.10 6.90 14.17
CA LEU A 176 -13.01 6.41 15.21
C LEU A 176 -14.09 7.44 15.56
N ILE A 177 -13.69 8.68 15.87
CA ILE A 177 -14.61 9.76 16.25
C ILE A 177 -15.57 10.07 15.11
N TRP A 178 -15.03 10.31 13.91
CA TRP A 178 -15.81 10.61 12.71
C TRP A 178 -16.73 9.44 12.36
N GLY A 179 -16.17 8.23 12.34
CA GLY A 179 -16.89 7.02 12.00
C GLY A 179 -18.05 6.79 12.94
N ALA A 180 -17.81 6.80 14.25
CA ALA A 180 -18.84 6.56 15.26
C ALA A 180 -19.90 7.66 15.27
N ALA A 181 -19.51 8.95 15.27
CA ALA A 181 -20.46 10.05 15.33
C ALA A 181 -21.41 10.07 14.13
N PHE A 182 -20.86 10.03 12.91
CA PHE A 182 -21.67 10.10 11.70
C PHE A 182 -22.43 8.80 11.40
N THR A 183 -21.82 7.64 11.65
CA THR A 183 -22.53 6.35 11.49
C THR A 183 -23.75 6.31 12.40
N ARG A 184 -23.61 6.69 13.67
CA ARG A 184 -24.74 6.76 14.61
C ARG A 184 -25.78 7.78 14.15
N ALA A 185 -25.36 8.98 13.75
CA ALA A 185 -26.28 10.05 13.33
C ALA A 185 -27.12 9.62 12.12
N VAL A 186 -26.46 9.19 11.04
CA VAL A 186 -27.13 8.80 9.80
C VAL A 186 -28.00 7.56 10.01
N SER A 187 -27.51 6.56 10.74
CA SER A 187 -28.28 5.34 11.02
C SER A 187 -29.55 5.63 11.84
N LEU A 188 -29.46 6.47 12.88
CA LEU A 188 -30.60 6.84 13.72
C LEU A 188 -31.64 7.65 12.94
N VAL A 189 -31.21 8.64 12.14
CA VAL A 189 -32.12 9.45 11.31
C VAL A 189 -32.81 8.60 10.24
N ALA A 190 -32.07 7.68 9.62
CA ALA A 190 -32.59 6.77 8.60
C ALA A 190 -33.42 5.61 9.19
N LYS A 191 -33.50 5.48 10.52
CA LYS A 191 -34.11 4.33 11.24
C LYS A 191 -33.52 2.98 10.80
N ALA A 192 -32.22 2.99 10.50
CA ALA A 192 -31.47 1.84 10.02
C ALA A 192 -30.69 1.23 11.20
N TYR A 193 -31.24 0.17 11.80
CA TYR A 193 -30.75 -0.39 13.07
C TYR A 193 -30.13 -1.79 12.90
N GLY A 194 -29.38 -2.22 13.92
CA GLY A 194 -28.81 -3.56 13.99
C GLY A 194 -27.87 -3.81 12.80
N ALA A 195 -28.04 -4.94 12.11
CA ALA A 195 -27.22 -5.30 10.95
C ALA A 195 -27.38 -4.35 9.74
N ASN A 196 -28.38 -3.47 9.74
CA ASN A 196 -28.69 -2.56 8.63
C ASN A 196 -28.15 -1.14 8.86
N PHE A 197 -27.28 -0.91 9.84
CA PHE A 197 -26.72 0.42 10.08
C PHE A 197 -26.00 0.97 8.84
N LEU A 198 -25.99 2.29 8.69
CA LEU A 198 -25.37 2.99 7.58
C LEU A 198 -24.00 3.49 8.00
N SER A 199 -22.94 2.79 7.58
CA SER A 199 -21.56 3.19 7.88
C SER A 199 -21.20 4.49 7.17
N VAL A 200 -20.65 5.44 7.91
CA VAL A 200 -20.10 6.69 7.40
C VAL A 200 -18.64 6.77 7.82
N GLY A 201 -17.78 7.23 6.93
CA GLY A 201 -16.38 7.42 7.26
C GLY A 201 -15.71 8.38 6.31
N ARG A 202 -14.70 9.05 6.84
CA ARG A 202 -14.01 10.17 6.18
C ARG A 202 -13.47 9.83 4.80
N VAL A 203 -13.05 8.57 4.56
CA VAL A 203 -12.55 8.10 3.26
C VAL A 203 -13.58 7.27 2.48
N GLN A 204 -14.31 6.37 3.15
CA GLN A 204 -15.30 5.52 2.49
C GLN A 204 -16.42 6.33 1.82
N SER A 205 -16.89 7.39 2.48
CA SER A 205 -18.05 8.16 2.00
C SER A 205 -17.72 9.02 0.77
N PRO A 206 -16.59 9.77 0.71
CA PRO A 206 -16.18 10.42 -0.53
C PRO A 206 -15.87 9.44 -1.67
N THR A 207 -15.30 8.27 -1.36
CA THR A 207 -15.01 7.24 -2.38
C THR A 207 -16.31 6.73 -3.03
N LEU A 208 -17.35 6.49 -2.23
CA LEU A 208 -18.69 6.19 -2.76
C LEU A 208 -19.24 7.36 -3.58
N GLY A 209 -19.01 8.60 -3.13
CA GLY A 209 -19.37 9.82 -3.84
C GLY A 209 -18.87 9.85 -5.29
N LEU A 210 -17.60 9.51 -5.54
CA LEU A 210 -17.02 9.45 -6.89
C LEU A 210 -17.78 8.49 -7.82
N ILE A 211 -18.23 7.35 -7.29
CA ILE A 211 -18.99 6.34 -8.05
C ILE A 211 -20.40 6.88 -8.35
N VAL A 212 -21.06 7.46 -7.35
CA VAL A 212 -22.40 8.04 -7.49
C VAL A 212 -22.39 9.19 -8.50
N GLU A 213 -21.41 10.09 -8.42
CA GLU A 213 -21.26 11.21 -9.37
C GLU A 213 -21.10 10.71 -10.81
N ARG A 214 -20.25 9.71 -11.05
CA ARG A 214 -20.09 9.12 -12.38
C ARG A 214 -21.38 8.46 -12.89
N GLU A 215 -22.14 7.81 -12.02
CA GLU A 215 -23.42 7.22 -12.41
C GLU A 215 -24.47 8.29 -12.74
N LEU A 216 -24.52 9.38 -11.97
CA LEU A 216 -25.38 10.53 -12.28
C LEU A 216 -25.01 11.19 -13.60
N GLU A 217 -23.71 11.35 -13.88
CA GLU A 217 -23.19 11.82 -15.16
C GLU A 217 -23.67 10.93 -16.33
N ARG A 218 -23.57 9.59 -16.17
CA ARG A 218 -24.05 8.63 -17.17
C ARG A 218 -25.56 8.70 -17.40
N ARG A 219 -26.34 8.87 -16.34
CA ARG A 219 -27.82 9.01 -16.43
C ARG A 219 -28.24 10.33 -17.08
N ALA A 220 -27.49 11.39 -16.84
CA ALA A 220 -27.72 12.70 -17.46
C ALA A 220 -27.23 12.77 -18.91
N HIS A 221 -26.41 11.81 -19.37
CA HIS A 221 -25.88 11.79 -20.72
C HIS A 221 -26.99 11.55 -21.77
N VAL A 222 -27.21 12.55 -22.62
CA VAL A 222 -28.06 12.44 -23.81
C VAL A 222 -27.16 12.24 -25.03
N ALA A 223 -27.17 11.01 -25.57
CA ALA A 223 -26.40 10.68 -26.76
C ALA A 223 -26.84 11.52 -27.96
N LYS A 224 -25.88 12.10 -28.67
CA LYS A 224 -26.11 12.89 -29.89
C LYS A 224 -25.53 12.15 -31.09
N PRO A 225 -26.29 11.95 -32.18
CA PRO A 225 -25.73 11.38 -33.40
C PRO A 225 -24.65 12.31 -33.95
N PHE A 226 -23.60 11.71 -34.50
CA PHE A 226 -22.60 12.38 -35.31
C PHE A 226 -22.22 11.47 -36.48
N TRP A 227 -21.66 12.06 -37.53
CA TRP A 227 -21.21 11.38 -38.73
C TRP A 227 -19.71 11.57 -38.91
N GLU A 228 -19.03 10.51 -39.31
CA GLU A 228 -17.61 10.53 -39.68
C GLU A 228 -17.52 10.12 -41.15
N LEU A 229 -16.66 10.81 -41.90
CA LEU A 229 -16.40 10.51 -43.30
C LEU A 229 -15.02 9.87 -43.39
N PHE A 230 -14.95 8.72 -44.04
CA PHE A 230 -13.71 8.03 -44.34
C PHE A 230 -13.71 7.52 -45.78
N ALA A 231 -12.54 7.53 -46.40
CA ALA A 231 -12.31 7.00 -47.75
C ALA A 231 -11.35 5.81 -47.66
N LYS A 232 -11.72 4.70 -48.31
CA LYS A 232 -10.87 3.53 -48.46
C LYS A 232 -10.14 3.62 -49.78
N PHE A 233 -8.82 3.64 -49.72
CA PHE A 233 -7.96 3.68 -50.90
C PHE A 233 -7.28 2.34 -51.10
N GLU A 234 -7.25 1.87 -52.34
CA GLU A 234 -6.53 0.68 -52.76
C GLU A 234 -5.47 1.07 -53.79
N HIS A 235 -4.24 0.62 -53.55
CA HIS A 235 -3.13 0.75 -54.47
C HIS A 235 -3.06 -0.52 -55.35
N PRO A 236 -2.75 -0.40 -56.65
CA PRO A 236 -2.62 -1.55 -57.55
C PRO A 236 -1.63 -2.64 -57.10
N SER A 237 -0.70 -2.32 -56.20
CA SER A 237 0.22 -3.31 -55.59
C SER A 237 -0.39 -4.12 -54.45
N GLY A 238 -1.69 -3.97 -54.16
CA GLY A 238 -2.40 -4.68 -53.09
C GLY A 238 -2.33 -4.02 -51.71
N HIS A 239 -1.81 -2.79 -51.59
CA HIS A 239 -1.86 -2.04 -50.34
C HIS A 239 -3.16 -1.26 -50.22
N SER A 240 -3.80 -1.29 -49.06
CA SER A 240 -5.01 -0.52 -48.78
C SER A 240 -4.84 0.30 -47.51
N PHE A 241 -5.43 1.49 -47.47
CA PHE A 241 -5.51 2.28 -46.25
C PHE A 241 -6.83 3.07 -46.18
N GLU A 242 -7.20 3.46 -44.96
CA GLU A 242 -8.33 4.34 -44.69
C GLU A 242 -7.82 5.75 -44.40
N ALA A 243 -8.47 6.75 -45.01
CA ALA A 243 -8.23 8.15 -44.71
C ALA A 243 -9.50 8.77 -44.14
N HIS A 244 -9.39 9.38 -42.96
CA HIS A 244 -10.48 10.16 -42.37
C HIS A 244 -10.54 11.55 -42.99
N HIS A 245 -11.74 12.11 -43.10
CA HIS A 245 -11.92 13.51 -43.47
C HIS A 245 -11.21 14.43 -42.47
N ALA A 246 -10.78 15.62 -42.91
CA ALA A 246 -10.06 16.57 -42.05
C ALA A 246 -10.91 17.10 -40.87
N THR A 247 -12.23 17.01 -40.99
CA THR A 247 -13.17 17.21 -39.89
C THR A 247 -13.42 15.87 -39.21
N ASP A 248 -13.00 15.74 -37.95
CA ASP A 248 -13.13 14.50 -37.18
C ASP A 248 -14.59 14.04 -37.05
N LYS A 249 -15.52 14.95 -36.73
CA LYS A 249 -16.95 14.65 -36.52
C LYS A 249 -17.85 15.74 -37.07
N PHE A 250 -18.89 15.34 -37.80
CA PHE A 250 -20.00 16.19 -38.22
C PHE A 250 -21.19 15.96 -37.29
N TRP A 251 -21.70 17.01 -36.67
CA TRP A 251 -22.86 16.91 -35.78
C TRP A 251 -24.19 17.14 -36.49
N ASP A 252 -24.14 17.66 -37.72
CA ASP A 252 -25.28 17.79 -38.62
C ASP A 252 -25.12 16.84 -39.81
N LYS A 253 -26.19 16.14 -40.17
CA LYS A 253 -26.17 15.19 -41.28
C LYS A 253 -26.07 15.88 -42.64
N GLY A 254 -26.70 17.05 -42.80
CA GLY A 254 -26.65 17.81 -44.04
C GLY A 254 -25.23 18.29 -44.37
N GLU A 255 -24.49 18.73 -43.35
CA GLU A 255 -23.06 19.07 -43.48
C GLU A 255 -22.22 17.84 -43.87
N ALA A 256 -22.45 16.69 -43.23
CA ALA A 256 -21.78 15.44 -43.58
C ALA A 256 -22.07 15.02 -45.03
N ASP A 257 -23.34 15.09 -45.47
CA ASP A 257 -23.75 14.75 -46.83
C ASP A 257 -23.17 15.73 -47.87
N ALA A 258 -23.08 17.02 -47.53
CA ALA A 258 -22.46 18.03 -48.39
C ALA A 258 -20.95 17.80 -48.52
N ALA A 259 -20.27 17.50 -47.42
CA ALA A 259 -18.85 17.14 -47.42
C ALA A 259 -18.60 15.88 -48.25
N LEU A 260 -19.45 14.85 -48.12
CA LEU A 260 -19.35 13.62 -48.89
C LEU A 260 -19.52 13.88 -50.39
N LYS A 261 -20.52 14.67 -50.79
CA LYS A 261 -20.73 15.08 -52.19
C LYS A 261 -19.57 15.88 -52.76
N GLY A 262 -18.83 16.61 -51.92
CA GLY A 262 -17.63 17.34 -52.30
C GLY A 262 -16.37 16.47 -52.46
N THR A 263 -16.43 15.18 -52.13
CA THR A 263 -15.32 14.25 -52.35
C THR A 263 -15.35 13.66 -53.77
N ALA A 264 -14.16 13.37 -54.30
CA ALA A 264 -14.01 12.73 -55.60
C ALA A 264 -12.94 11.64 -55.54
N SER A 265 -13.09 10.64 -56.42
CA SER A 265 -12.08 9.62 -56.69
C SER A 265 -11.53 9.82 -58.12
N PRO A 266 -10.22 9.70 -58.35
CA PRO A 266 -9.18 9.33 -57.38
C PRO A 266 -8.79 10.48 -56.44
N GLY A 267 -8.35 10.13 -55.22
CA GLY A 267 -7.79 11.10 -54.27
C GLY A 267 -6.39 11.57 -54.69
N ALA A 268 -6.04 12.82 -54.38
CA ALA A 268 -4.71 13.38 -54.63
C ALA A 268 -3.95 13.60 -53.31
N VAL A 269 -2.73 13.08 -53.23
CA VAL A 269 -1.85 13.29 -52.07
C VAL A 269 -1.35 14.74 -52.08
N LYS A 270 -1.75 15.53 -51.07
CA LYS A 270 -1.32 16.93 -50.92
C LYS A 270 0.02 17.08 -50.19
N ALA A 271 0.25 16.25 -49.18
CA ALA A 271 1.44 16.30 -48.36
C ALA A 271 1.71 14.92 -47.73
N VAL A 272 3.00 14.61 -47.55
CA VAL A 272 3.46 13.45 -46.80
C VAL A 272 4.40 13.95 -45.71
N THR A 273 4.04 13.71 -44.45
CA THR A 273 4.88 14.03 -43.30
C THR A 273 5.28 12.74 -42.61
N SER A 274 6.54 12.67 -42.18
CA SER A 274 7.05 11.56 -41.37
C SER A 274 7.66 12.13 -40.11
N ARG A 275 7.33 11.52 -38.98
CA ARG A 275 7.85 11.92 -37.67
C ARG A 275 8.36 10.68 -36.95
N LYS A 276 9.58 10.77 -36.42
CA LYS A 276 10.10 9.73 -35.53
C LYS A 276 9.39 9.86 -34.18
N SER A 277 8.56 8.88 -33.84
CA SER A 277 8.03 8.72 -32.49
C SER A 277 8.96 7.84 -31.67
N THR A 278 9.21 8.20 -30.41
CA THR A 278 9.99 7.39 -29.46
C THR A 278 9.14 7.18 -28.22
N SER A 279 8.90 5.92 -27.84
CA SER A 279 8.28 5.58 -26.57
C SER A 279 9.35 5.44 -25.50
N LYS A 280 9.14 6.03 -24.33
CA LYS A 280 10.05 5.91 -23.19
C LYS A 280 9.73 4.63 -22.40
N PRO A 281 10.73 4.00 -21.75
CA PRO A 281 10.46 2.94 -20.77
C PRO A 281 9.55 3.46 -19.64
N PRO A 282 8.80 2.57 -18.96
CA PRO A 282 7.92 2.96 -17.87
C PRO A 282 8.71 3.50 -16.68
N THR A 283 8.06 4.33 -15.86
CA THR A 283 8.56 4.74 -14.55
C THR A 283 8.57 3.55 -13.58
N PRO A 284 9.51 3.47 -12.60
CA PRO A 284 9.43 2.49 -11.52
C PRO A 284 8.06 2.52 -10.83
N TYR A 285 7.57 1.35 -10.42
CA TYR A 285 6.28 1.26 -9.74
C TYR A 285 6.32 1.94 -8.37
N ASN A 286 5.28 2.73 -8.12
CA ASN A 286 4.79 3.01 -6.77
C ASN A 286 3.53 2.17 -6.50
N THR A 287 3.03 2.22 -5.26
CA THR A 287 1.86 1.44 -4.82
C THR A 287 0.65 1.62 -5.75
N ASN A 288 0.33 2.87 -6.11
CA ASN A 288 -0.84 3.18 -6.92
C ASN A 288 -0.71 2.67 -8.37
N SER A 289 0.43 2.95 -9.02
CA SER A 289 0.66 2.50 -10.40
C SER A 289 0.68 0.97 -10.51
N PHE A 290 1.25 0.28 -9.51
CA PHE A 290 1.19 -1.18 -9.41
C PHE A 290 -0.26 -1.69 -9.31
N GLN A 291 -1.08 -1.12 -8.43
CA GLN A 291 -2.49 -1.51 -8.28
C GLN A 291 -3.31 -1.26 -9.55
N VAL A 292 -3.07 -0.13 -10.23
CA VAL A 292 -3.73 0.23 -11.49
C VAL A 292 -3.37 -0.75 -12.60
N ASP A 293 -2.08 -1.08 -12.77
CA ASP A 293 -1.64 -2.03 -13.79
C ASP A 293 -2.11 -3.46 -13.47
N ALA A 294 -2.09 -3.89 -12.20
CA ALA A 294 -2.61 -5.19 -11.79
C ALA A 294 -4.11 -5.33 -12.08
N SER A 295 -4.90 -4.27 -11.85
CA SER A 295 -6.33 -4.25 -12.15
C SER A 295 -6.59 -4.24 -13.65
N SER A 296 -6.00 -3.30 -14.39
CA SER A 296 -6.29 -3.09 -15.81
C SER A 296 -5.73 -4.19 -16.73
N ARG A 297 -4.60 -4.80 -16.37
CA ARG A 297 -3.92 -5.81 -17.21
C ARG A 297 -4.17 -7.24 -16.78
N LEU A 298 -4.32 -7.48 -15.46
CA LEU A 298 -4.42 -8.83 -14.90
C LEU A 298 -5.80 -9.11 -14.27
N GLY A 299 -6.69 -8.12 -14.16
CA GLY A 299 -7.99 -8.28 -13.52
C GLY A 299 -7.90 -8.54 -12.00
N ILE A 300 -6.76 -8.21 -11.37
CA ILE A 300 -6.55 -8.42 -9.94
C ILE A 300 -7.05 -7.18 -9.19
N THR A 301 -7.94 -7.39 -8.22
CA THR A 301 -8.47 -6.28 -7.41
C THR A 301 -7.36 -5.60 -6.59
N PRO A 302 -7.45 -4.29 -6.30
CA PRO A 302 -6.41 -3.60 -5.53
C PRO A 302 -6.08 -4.26 -4.19
N LYS A 303 -7.09 -4.75 -3.47
CA LYS A 303 -6.89 -5.51 -2.22
C LYS A 303 -6.07 -6.78 -2.46
N ARG A 304 -6.46 -7.61 -3.43
CA ARG A 304 -5.75 -8.86 -3.70
C ARG A 304 -4.33 -8.61 -4.21
N ALA A 305 -4.12 -7.56 -5.00
CA ALA A 305 -2.80 -7.15 -5.46
C ALA A 305 -1.87 -6.78 -4.30
N MET A 306 -2.36 -6.01 -3.31
CA MET A 306 -1.58 -5.68 -2.12
C MET A 306 -1.34 -6.87 -1.20
N ASP A 307 -2.32 -7.75 -1.02
CA ASP A 307 -2.14 -8.97 -0.23
C ASP A 307 -1.03 -9.84 -0.85
N LEU A 308 -1.07 -10.06 -2.18
CA LEU A 308 -0.04 -10.82 -2.90
C LEU A 308 1.33 -10.14 -2.86
N ALA A 309 1.39 -8.82 -3.05
CA ALA A 309 2.64 -8.08 -2.98
C ALA A 309 3.25 -8.14 -1.57
N GLN A 310 2.41 -8.08 -0.54
CA GLN A 310 2.85 -8.25 0.84
C GLN A 310 3.38 -9.68 1.08
N ASP A 311 2.70 -10.71 0.60
CA ASP A 311 3.19 -12.10 0.70
C ASP A 311 4.57 -12.23 0.02
N LEU A 312 4.74 -11.65 -1.17
CA LEU A 312 6.03 -11.66 -1.89
C LEU A 312 7.14 -10.89 -1.16
N TYR A 313 6.81 -9.78 -0.50
CA TYR A 313 7.76 -9.03 0.33
C TYR A 313 8.12 -9.82 1.59
N ASP A 314 7.12 -10.37 2.28
CA ASP A 314 7.29 -11.22 3.45
C ASP A 314 8.16 -12.43 3.08
N ASP A 315 8.03 -12.98 1.86
CA ASP A 315 8.85 -14.06 1.30
C ASP A 315 10.20 -13.59 0.72
N GLY A 316 10.46 -12.29 0.66
CA GLY A 316 11.76 -11.72 0.26
C GLY A 316 11.98 -11.68 -1.26
N PHE A 317 10.92 -11.82 -2.05
CA PHE A 317 10.97 -11.75 -3.51
C PHE A 317 10.94 -10.31 -4.04
N ILE A 318 10.30 -9.39 -3.33
CA ILE A 318 10.22 -7.97 -3.70
C ILE A 318 10.57 -7.06 -2.52
N SER A 319 10.93 -5.81 -2.82
CA SER A 319 11.04 -4.75 -1.82
C SER A 319 9.67 -4.36 -1.26
N TYR A 320 9.67 -3.61 -0.16
CA TYR A 320 8.45 -3.17 0.50
C TYR A 320 7.42 -2.57 -0.48
N PRO A 321 6.19 -3.13 -0.57
CA PRO A 321 5.26 -2.83 -1.66
C PRO A 321 4.40 -1.59 -1.41
N ARG A 322 4.55 -0.93 -0.25
CA ARG A 322 3.81 0.28 0.14
C ARG A 322 4.73 1.49 0.12
N THR A 323 5.05 1.95 -1.08
CA THR A 323 5.89 3.12 -1.29
C THR A 323 5.29 4.06 -2.33
N ASP A 324 5.52 5.36 -2.14
CA ASP A 324 5.26 6.40 -3.13
C ASP A 324 6.51 6.76 -3.93
N ASN A 325 7.68 6.24 -3.53
CA ASN A 325 8.95 6.53 -4.19
C ASN A 325 9.02 5.83 -5.55
N THR A 326 9.44 6.59 -6.57
CA THR A 326 9.60 6.14 -7.95
C THR A 326 11.03 6.32 -8.46
N ILE A 327 11.98 6.43 -7.51
CA ILE A 327 13.41 6.61 -7.73
C ILE A 327 14.13 5.51 -6.96
N TYR A 328 14.87 4.66 -7.68
CA TYR A 328 15.73 3.68 -7.04
C TYR A 328 16.86 4.37 -6.27
N PRO A 329 17.19 3.91 -5.06
CA PRO A 329 18.35 4.42 -4.34
C PRO A 329 19.65 3.98 -5.03
N ASP A 330 20.70 4.79 -4.91
CA ASP A 330 22.02 4.49 -5.49
C ASP A 330 22.63 3.20 -4.92
N SER A 331 22.20 2.79 -3.72
CA SER A 331 22.62 1.55 -3.06
C SER A 331 21.99 0.28 -3.65
N LEU A 332 20.97 0.38 -4.49
CA LEU A 332 20.30 -0.78 -5.08
C LEU A 332 21.26 -1.50 -6.04
N PRO A 333 21.57 -2.80 -5.84
CA PRO A 333 22.50 -3.53 -6.71
C PRO A 333 21.82 -3.94 -8.03
N LEU A 334 21.54 -2.96 -8.90
CA LEU A 334 20.80 -3.12 -10.16
C LEU A 334 21.33 -4.24 -11.05
N GLU A 335 22.65 -4.33 -11.21
CA GLU A 335 23.29 -5.36 -12.02
C GLU A 335 23.02 -6.77 -11.48
N LYS A 336 23.18 -6.98 -10.15
CA LYS A 336 22.89 -8.25 -9.47
C LYS A 336 21.41 -8.62 -9.62
N THR A 337 20.51 -7.65 -9.45
CA THR A 337 19.06 -7.85 -9.58
C THR A 337 18.65 -8.21 -11.01
N ILE A 338 19.17 -7.52 -12.02
CA ILE A 338 18.86 -7.84 -13.43
C ILE A 338 19.47 -9.20 -13.80
N ALA A 339 20.71 -9.48 -13.38
CA ALA A 339 21.38 -10.75 -13.64
C ALA A 339 20.65 -11.96 -13.03
N SER A 340 19.91 -11.79 -11.93
CA SER A 340 19.05 -12.84 -11.39
C SER A 340 17.77 -13.01 -12.22
N LEU A 341 17.15 -11.91 -12.65
CA LEU A 341 15.89 -11.93 -13.42
C LEU A 341 16.05 -12.53 -14.81
N VAL A 342 17.11 -12.18 -15.56
CA VAL A 342 17.30 -12.67 -16.95
C VAL A 342 17.62 -14.16 -17.04
N LYS A 343 17.86 -14.84 -15.90
CA LYS A 343 17.95 -16.31 -15.83
C LYS A 343 16.58 -16.98 -15.97
N ILE A 344 15.49 -16.25 -15.73
CA ILE A 344 14.13 -16.73 -15.91
C ILE A 344 13.80 -16.69 -17.41
N LYS A 345 13.29 -17.80 -17.94
CA LYS A 345 13.03 -17.98 -19.38
C LYS A 345 12.25 -16.82 -20.01
N ASP A 346 11.23 -16.33 -19.31
CA ASP A 346 10.35 -15.26 -19.80
C ASP A 346 11.04 -13.88 -19.87
N PHE A 347 12.16 -13.70 -19.16
CA PHE A 347 12.95 -12.47 -19.15
C PHE A 347 14.30 -12.60 -19.89
N ALA A 348 14.63 -13.78 -20.42
CA ALA A 348 15.92 -14.03 -21.07
C ALA A 348 16.19 -13.09 -22.26
N ALA A 349 15.14 -12.65 -22.97
CA ALA A 349 15.25 -11.70 -24.06
C ALA A 349 15.81 -10.32 -23.63
N ALA A 350 15.75 -9.99 -22.35
CA ALA A 350 16.30 -8.74 -21.80
C ALA A 350 17.78 -8.84 -21.42
N ALA A 351 18.42 -10.01 -21.50
CA ALA A 351 19.84 -10.21 -21.14
C ALA A 351 20.81 -9.18 -21.76
N PRO A 352 20.66 -8.72 -23.03
CA PRO A 352 21.56 -7.72 -23.61
C PRO A 352 21.54 -6.34 -22.92
N ILE A 353 20.64 -6.10 -21.95
CA ILE A 353 20.66 -4.86 -21.16
C ILE A 353 21.91 -4.78 -20.25
N LEU A 354 22.46 -5.92 -19.85
CA LEU A 354 23.65 -6.00 -18.99
C LEU A 354 24.94 -5.60 -19.71
N ASP A 355 24.94 -5.57 -21.05
CA ASP A 355 26.09 -5.16 -21.86
C ASP A 355 26.23 -3.63 -21.95
N LYS A 356 25.34 -2.86 -21.30
CA LYS A 356 25.25 -1.40 -21.38
C LYS A 356 25.22 -0.78 -19.99
N PRO A 357 25.65 0.50 -19.86
CA PRO A 357 25.42 1.26 -18.64
C PRO A 357 23.93 1.28 -18.26
N LEU A 358 23.65 0.89 -17.03
CA LEU A 358 22.28 0.81 -16.50
C LEU A 358 21.84 2.19 -16.03
N HIS A 359 20.82 2.73 -16.70
CA HIS A 359 20.20 4.00 -16.36
C HIS A 359 18.70 3.79 -16.13
N PRO A 360 18.26 3.55 -14.89
CA PRO A 360 16.84 3.37 -14.62
C PRO A 360 16.08 4.66 -14.92
N THR A 361 14.86 4.50 -15.41
CA THR A 361 13.89 5.60 -15.45
C THR A 361 13.57 6.07 -14.04
N GLN A 362 13.14 7.32 -13.91
CA GLN A 362 12.79 7.93 -12.63
C GLN A 362 11.46 8.66 -12.80
N GLY A 363 10.62 8.58 -11.77
CA GLY A 363 9.39 9.38 -11.72
C GLY A 363 9.67 10.81 -11.27
N LYS A 364 8.61 11.53 -10.89
CA LYS A 364 8.80 12.83 -10.24
C LYS A 364 9.40 12.58 -8.85
N LYS A 365 10.42 13.38 -8.48
CA LYS A 365 10.92 13.38 -7.10
C LYS A 365 9.74 13.62 -6.17
N PHE A 366 9.59 12.72 -5.21
CA PHE A 366 8.71 12.93 -4.08
C PHE A 366 9.49 13.80 -3.11
N ASP A 367 9.12 15.08 -3.02
CA ASP A 367 9.56 15.93 -1.92
C ASP A 367 8.69 15.51 -0.72
N ALA A 368 9.18 14.54 0.06
CA ALA A 368 8.56 14.14 1.34
C ALA A 368 9.14 14.99 2.48
#